data_AF-A0A2Z4IDL1-F1
#
_entry.id   AF-A0A2Z4IDL1-F1
#
_cell.length_a   1.000
_cell.length_b   1.000
_cell.length_c   1.000
_cell.angle_alpha   90.00
_cell.angle_beta   90.00
_cell.angle_gamma   90.00
#
_symmetry.space_group_name_H-M   'P 1'
#
loop_
_entity.id
_entity.type
_entity.pdbx_description
1 polymer ?
#
loop_
_entity_poly.entity_id
_entity_poly.type
_entity_poly.pdbx_seq_one_letter_code
_entity_poly.pdbx_strand_id
1 'polypeptide(L)'
;MISKLLTRLFVLIVLAGSVSTGNVVAQKAFDKEWIKRKMIAAMEWQEAHPIYAVAPTDWTNGAYYTGVARAHAATGDQFFMAALKNMGYQNSWDTFERREHADDIAISYSYLYVDKAEGRKGLVDLAPTKAFLDEHLFMDNKWKNAKNGDEVKNILWWWCDALFMAPPVINLYAKHTGDQKYLDAMHKYYKETYDKLYDQDEHLFARDARFIWKGSEKDINEPNGKKVFWSRGNGWVIGGLALILEDMPEDYDHRDFYEGLFVQMAERIVELQHKDGLWRTSLLSPASYDHGEVSGSGFFTYALTWGINNGYLEKDTYLPAVKKAWKALTKCQHDDGMVGWVQNIGASPEPASVDSWQNFGTGAFLLAGSEILKLQE
;
A
#
# COMPACT_ATOMS: atom_id res chain seq x y z
N MET A 1 47.46 16.78 68.54
CA MET A 1 46.24 16.28 69.22
C MET A 1 45.15 16.19 68.17
N ILE A 2 44.88 14.98 67.65
CA ILE A 2 43.69 14.18 67.98
C ILE A 2 42.42 14.92 67.50
N SER A 3 41.98 14.72 66.26
CA SER A 3 41.12 13.64 65.73
C SER A 3 39.62 13.82 65.97
N LYS A 4 38.84 13.40 64.95
CA LYS A 4 37.38 13.25 64.83
C LYS A 4 36.66 14.55 64.41
N LEU A 5 35.85 14.60 63.35
CA LEU A 5 34.79 13.68 62.89
C LEU A 5 34.58 13.95 61.37
N LEU A 6 34.84 13.01 60.47
CA LEU A 6 33.84 12.14 59.82
C LEU A 6 32.46 12.78 59.56
N THR A 7 32.15 13.00 58.28
CA THR A 7 30.99 12.47 57.51
C THR A 7 30.32 13.54 56.64
N ARG A 8 30.44 13.40 55.31
CA ARG A 8 29.45 13.69 54.23
C ARG A 8 30.21 13.84 52.91
N LEU A 9 30.36 12.75 52.16
CA LEU A 9 29.45 12.22 51.13
C LEU A 9 29.98 12.62 49.74
N PHE A 10 30.51 11.61 49.08
CA PHE A 10 30.83 11.56 47.66
C PHE A 10 29.58 11.87 46.80
N VAL A 11 29.83 12.42 45.61
CA VAL A 11 29.14 12.19 44.31
C VAL A 11 28.99 13.52 43.56
N LEU A 12 29.93 13.80 42.67
CA LEU A 12 29.71 14.67 41.52
C LEU A 12 29.48 13.75 40.32
N ILE A 13 28.21 13.56 39.98
CA ILE A 13 27.75 12.80 38.81
C ILE A 13 28.16 13.56 37.54
N VAL A 14 28.76 12.81 36.63
CA VAL A 14 29.02 13.16 35.24
C VAL A 14 27.70 13.53 34.55
N LEU A 15 27.51 14.82 34.28
CA LEU A 15 26.47 15.33 33.38
C LEU A 15 27.04 15.33 31.95
N ALA A 16 27.09 14.16 31.33
CA ALA A 16 27.31 14.01 29.91
C ALA A 16 26.67 12.72 29.42
N GLY A 17 25.48 12.81 28.82
CA GLY A 17 24.92 11.69 28.06
C GLY A 17 23.41 11.56 28.11
N SER A 18 22.67 12.47 27.47
CA SER A 18 21.27 12.20 27.10
C SER A 18 20.73 13.12 25.99
N VAL A 19 21.57 13.54 25.02
CA VAL A 19 21.11 14.37 23.88
C VAL A 19 21.52 13.80 22.50
N SER A 20 22.08 12.58 22.41
CA SER A 20 22.67 12.11 21.14
C SER A 20 21.94 10.97 20.42
N THR A 21 21.00 10.24 21.03
CA THR A 21 20.37 9.09 20.33
C THR A 21 19.25 9.50 19.37
N GLY A 22 18.43 10.50 19.75
CA GLY A 22 17.31 10.98 18.91
C GLY A 22 17.75 11.63 17.60
N ASN A 23 18.82 12.44 17.63
CA ASN A 23 19.33 13.13 16.44
C ASN A 23 20.04 12.17 15.47
N VAL A 24 20.72 11.13 15.98
CA VAL A 24 21.41 10.14 15.12
C VAL A 24 20.42 9.25 14.36
N VAL A 25 19.32 8.82 14.98
CA VAL A 25 18.26 8.05 14.28
C VAL A 25 17.51 8.94 13.29
N ALA A 26 17.26 10.21 13.64
CA ALA A 26 16.56 11.15 12.76
C ALA A 26 17.33 11.47 11.47
N GLN A 27 18.66 11.46 11.51
CA GLN A 27 19.52 11.67 10.34
C GLN A 27 19.78 10.38 9.55
N LYS A 28 19.83 9.22 10.22
CA LYS A 28 19.94 7.91 9.54
C LYS A 28 18.69 7.48 8.78
N ALA A 29 17.50 7.97 9.17
CA ALA A 29 16.24 7.50 8.58
C ALA A 29 16.11 7.77 7.06
N PHE A 30 16.88 8.72 6.52
CA PHE A 30 16.90 9.06 5.08
C PHE A 30 18.25 8.73 4.41
N ASP A 31 19.14 8.03 5.11
CA ASP A 31 20.34 7.47 4.51
C ASP A 31 19.94 6.32 3.57
N LYS A 32 20.37 6.40 2.30
CA LYS A 32 19.95 5.44 1.26
C LYS A 32 20.34 4.00 1.60
N GLU A 33 21.54 3.80 2.13
CA GLU A 33 22.02 2.46 2.54
C GLU A 33 21.23 1.93 3.74
N TRP A 34 20.89 2.79 4.69
CA TRP A 34 20.02 2.41 5.81
C TRP A 34 18.61 2.02 5.35
N ILE A 35 17.98 2.80 4.47
CA ILE A 35 16.66 2.48 3.91
C ILE A 35 16.72 1.14 3.17
N LYS A 36 17.73 0.94 2.31
CA LYS A 36 17.92 -0.31 1.57
C LYS A 36 18.07 -1.51 2.51
N ARG A 37 18.88 -1.41 3.56
CA ARG A 37 19.00 -2.46 4.59
C ARG A 37 17.68 -2.76 5.29
N LYS A 38 16.89 -1.74 5.61
CA LYS A 38 15.58 -1.91 6.25
C LYS A 38 14.59 -2.65 5.34
N MET A 39 14.60 -2.34 4.05
CA MET A 39 13.80 -3.05 3.03
C MET A 39 14.26 -4.51 2.85
N ILE A 40 15.57 -4.75 2.78
CA ILE A 40 16.12 -6.12 2.68
C ILE A 40 15.72 -6.94 3.89
N ALA A 41 15.91 -6.43 5.12
CA ALA A 41 15.51 -7.14 6.34
C ALA A 41 14.00 -7.44 6.38
N ALA A 42 13.16 -6.51 5.91
CA ALA A 42 11.72 -6.74 5.81
C ALA A 42 11.38 -7.91 4.87
N MET A 43 12.03 -7.95 3.70
CA MET A 43 11.82 -9.03 2.74
C MET A 43 12.41 -10.34 3.24
N GLU A 44 13.64 -10.36 3.78
CA GLU A 44 14.26 -11.56 4.36
C GLU A 44 13.36 -12.21 5.41
N TRP A 45 12.81 -11.39 6.31
CA TRP A 45 11.89 -11.87 7.32
C TRP A 45 10.62 -12.44 6.69
N GLN A 46 10.02 -11.75 5.71
CA GLN A 46 8.77 -12.20 5.08
C GLN A 46 8.95 -13.47 4.23
N GLU A 47 10.06 -13.61 3.51
CA GLU A 47 10.39 -14.82 2.75
C GLU A 47 10.62 -16.03 3.68
N ALA A 48 11.08 -15.80 4.91
CA ALA A 48 11.19 -16.84 5.94
C ALA A 48 9.84 -17.21 6.59
N HIS A 49 8.80 -16.39 6.41
CA HIS A 49 7.46 -16.57 7.00
C HIS A 49 6.37 -16.49 5.92
N PRO A 50 6.35 -17.40 4.93
CA PRO A 50 5.36 -17.37 3.87
C PRO A 50 3.94 -17.53 4.43
N ILE A 51 3.00 -16.73 3.92
CA ILE A 51 1.59 -16.73 4.33
C ILE A 51 0.71 -16.42 3.12
N TYR A 52 -0.53 -16.91 3.17
CA TYR A 52 -1.59 -16.59 2.22
C TYR A 52 -2.95 -16.70 2.90
N ALA A 53 -3.98 -16.08 2.32
CA ALA A 53 -5.35 -16.24 2.78
C ALA A 53 -5.96 -17.55 2.27
N VAL A 54 -5.76 -17.86 0.98
CA VAL A 54 -6.34 -19.01 0.30
C VAL A 54 -5.28 -19.78 -0.49
N ALA A 55 -4.42 -19.07 -1.23
CA ALA A 55 -3.41 -19.68 -2.09
C ALA A 55 -2.19 -18.77 -2.27
N PRO A 56 -1.00 -19.32 -2.61
CA PRO A 56 0.19 -18.52 -2.90
C PRO A 56 0.01 -17.47 -4.03
N THR A 57 -0.97 -17.66 -4.91
CA THR A 57 -1.33 -16.73 -6.01
C THR A 57 -2.42 -15.73 -5.65
N ASP A 58 -2.90 -15.71 -4.39
CA ASP A 58 -3.94 -14.78 -3.96
C ASP A 58 -3.44 -13.33 -3.80
N TRP A 59 -4.39 -12.41 -3.57
CA TRP A 59 -4.12 -10.98 -3.45
C TRP A 59 -3.14 -10.60 -2.36
N THR A 60 -3.02 -11.38 -1.29
CA THR A 60 -2.12 -11.07 -0.18
C THR A 60 -0.67 -11.14 -0.66
N ASN A 61 -0.36 -12.17 -1.44
CA ASN A 61 0.93 -12.32 -2.10
C ASN A 61 1.06 -11.39 -3.29
N GLY A 62 -0.02 -11.13 -4.03
CA GLY A 62 0.00 -10.14 -5.12
C GLY A 62 0.42 -8.74 -4.66
N ALA A 63 -0.14 -8.27 -3.54
CA ALA A 63 0.24 -7.01 -2.93
C ALA A 63 1.68 -7.04 -2.37
N TYR A 64 2.08 -8.14 -1.73
CA TYR A 64 3.45 -8.32 -1.25
C TYR A 64 4.48 -8.23 -2.38
N TYR A 65 4.34 -9.05 -3.42
CA TYR A 65 5.28 -9.09 -4.54
C TYR A 65 5.22 -7.85 -5.43
N THR A 66 4.12 -7.09 -5.41
CA THR A 66 4.09 -5.73 -5.97
C THR A 66 5.06 -4.80 -5.25
N GLY A 67 5.11 -4.85 -3.91
CA GLY A 67 6.12 -4.13 -3.13
C GLY A 67 7.55 -4.58 -3.42
N VAL A 68 7.77 -5.89 -3.56
CA VAL A 68 9.07 -6.46 -3.95
C VAL A 68 9.49 -5.98 -5.35
N ALA A 69 8.56 -5.94 -6.31
CA ALA A 69 8.80 -5.42 -7.66
C ALA A 69 9.25 -3.95 -7.64
N ARG A 70 8.55 -3.08 -6.90
CA ARG A 70 8.93 -1.67 -6.76
C ARG A 70 10.24 -1.49 -6.00
N ALA A 71 10.52 -2.32 -4.99
CA ALA A 71 11.81 -2.36 -4.33
C ALA A 71 12.96 -2.73 -5.27
N HIS A 72 12.78 -3.74 -6.14
CA HIS A 72 13.75 -4.03 -7.21
C HIS A 72 13.93 -2.82 -8.13
N ALA A 73 12.83 -2.18 -8.54
CA ALA A 73 12.88 -1.07 -9.50
C ALA A 73 13.68 0.12 -8.95
N ALA A 74 13.56 0.38 -7.65
CA ALA A 74 14.26 1.48 -6.99
C ALA A 74 15.74 1.18 -6.67
N THR A 75 16.11 -0.11 -6.50
CA THR A 75 17.43 -0.50 -5.98
C THR A 75 18.34 -1.19 -7.00
N GLY A 76 17.77 -1.83 -8.02
CA GLY A 76 18.46 -2.76 -8.92
C GLY A 76 18.99 -4.02 -8.23
N ASP A 77 18.62 -4.26 -6.96
CA ASP A 77 19.21 -5.32 -6.16
C ASP A 77 18.63 -6.69 -6.52
N GLN A 78 19.50 -7.60 -6.97
CA GLN A 78 19.11 -8.92 -7.44
C GLN A 78 18.47 -9.80 -6.37
N PHE A 79 18.62 -9.46 -5.09
CA PHE A 79 17.92 -10.14 -4.02
C PHE A 79 16.38 -10.06 -4.20
N PHE A 80 15.84 -8.89 -4.54
CA PHE A 80 14.41 -8.72 -4.83
C PHE A 80 13.99 -9.47 -6.11
N MET A 81 14.83 -9.44 -7.16
CA MET A 81 14.54 -10.17 -8.41
C MET A 81 14.54 -11.69 -8.22
N ALA A 82 15.44 -12.21 -7.37
CA ALA A 82 15.47 -13.63 -7.05
C ALA A 82 14.17 -14.10 -6.39
N ALA A 83 13.62 -13.33 -5.43
CA ALA A 83 12.34 -13.63 -4.80
C ALA A 83 11.18 -13.65 -5.83
N LEU A 84 11.12 -12.63 -6.71
CA LEU A 84 10.09 -12.53 -7.75
C LEU A 84 10.13 -13.72 -8.72
N LYS A 85 11.33 -14.13 -9.18
CA LYS A 85 11.50 -15.27 -10.09
C LYS A 85 11.17 -16.59 -9.40
N ASN A 86 11.61 -16.77 -8.16
CA ASN A 86 11.31 -17.98 -7.39
C ASN A 86 9.80 -18.17 -7.23
N MET A 87 9.09 -17.11 -6.85
CA MET A 87 7.63 -17.14 -6.75
C MET A 87 6.98 -17.41 -8.11
N GLY A 88 7.43 -16.74 -9.18
CA GLY A 88 6.92 -16.97 -10.53
C GLY A 88 7.04 -18.42 -10.99
N TYR A 89 8.20 -19.05 -10.76
CA TYR A 89 8.42 -20.47 -11.07
C TYR A 89 7.59 -21.41 -10.19
N GLN A 90 7.46 -21.13 -8.89
CA GLN A 90 6.65 -21.94 -7.98
C GLN A 90 5.17 -21.92 -8.37
N ASN A 91 4.67 -20.77 -8.82
CA ASN A 91 3.30 -20.57 -9.25
C ASN A 91 3.06 -20.94 -10.71
N SER A 92 4.09 -21.39 -11.45
CA SER A 92 4.01 -21.61 -12.90
C SER A 92 3.49 -20.39 -13.68
N TRP A 93 3.70 -19.18 -13.15
CA TRP A 93 3.18 -17.91 -13.67
C TRP A 93 1.64 -17.83 -13.76
N ASP A 94 0.93 -18.67 -13.00
CA ASP A 94 -0.53 -18.69 -12.96
C ASP A 94 -1.13 -17.60 -12.05
N THR A 95 -2.34 -17.19 -12.40
CA THR A 95 -3.23 -16.39 -11.56
C THR A 95 -3.97 -17.29 -10.56
N PHE A 96 -4.72 -16.72 -9.61
CA PHE A 96 -5.71 -17.53 -8.89
C PHE A 96 -6.97 -17.76 -9.76
N GLU A 97 -7.93 -18.55 -9.29
CA GLU A 97 -8.89 -19.25 -10.14
C GLU A 97 -10.17 -18.46 -10.50
N ARG A 98 -10.60 -17.51 -9.66
CA ARG A 98 -11.91 -16.85 -9.79
C ARG A 98 -11.81 -15.69 -10.78
N ARG A 99 -12.10 -15.97 -12.05
CA ARG A 99 -11.98 -15.04 -13.19
C ARG A 99 -12.79 -13.75 -13.04
N GLU A 100 -13.87 -13.76 -12.26
CA GLU A 100 -14.63 -12.55 -11.93
C GLU A 100 -14.02 -11.68 -10.81
N HIS A 101 -13.02 -12.17 -10.07
CA HIS A 101 -12.56 -11.59 -8.80
C HIS A 101 -11.24 -10.82 -8.93
N ALA A 102 -11.26 -9.50 -8.72
CA ALA A 102 -10.07 -8.66 -8.87
C ALA A 102 -8.85 -9.10 -8.01
N ASP A 103 -9.09 -9.64 -6.81
CA ASP A 103 -8.03 -10.24 -5.98
C ASP A 103 -7.15 -11.27 -6.71
N ASP A 104 -7.74 -12.05 -7.61
CA ASP A 104 -7.11 -13.26 -8.16
C ASP A 104 -6.12 -12.94 -9.28
N ILE A 105 -6.06 -11.68 -9.72
CA ILE A 105 -5.12 -11.18 -10.73
C ILE A 105 -3.97 -10.35 -10.15
N ALA A 106 -4.03 -9.96 -8.87
CA ALA A 106 -3.06 -9.05 -8.27
C ALA A 106 -1.61 -9.56 -8.38
N ILE A 107 -1.40 -10.88 -8.31
CA ILE A 107 -0.08 -11.51 -8.45
C ILE A 107 0.57 -11.21 -9.80
N SER A 108 -0.21 -11.05 -10.87
CA SER A 108 0.30 -10.79 -12.21
C SER A 108 1.02 -9.45 -12.39
N TYR A 109 0.89 -8.50 -11.45
CA TYR A 109 1.73 -7.30 -11.48
C TYR A 109 3.21 -7.69 -11.44
N SER A 110 3.55 -8.65 -10.58
CA SER A 110 4.91 -9.15 -10.42
C SER A 110 5.39 -9.95 -11.64
N TYR A 111 4.52 -10.72 -12.29
CA TYR A 111 4.84 -11.46 -13.51
C TYR A 111 5.18 -10.52 -14.67
N LEU A 112 4.33 -9.52 -14.91
CA LEU A 112 4.58 -8.48 -15.91
C LEU A 112 5.87 -7.73 -15.62
N TYR A 113 6.10 -7.40 -14.36
CA TYR A 113 7.34 -6.74 -13.95
C TYR A 113 8.58 -7.57 -14.26
N VAL A 114 8.60 -8.87 -13.93
CA VAL A 114 9.73 -9.76 -14.21
C VAL A 114 9.96 -9.89 -15.71
N ASP A 115 8.91 -10.08 -16.50
CA ASP A 115 9.00 -10.19 -17.96
C ASP A 115 9.67 -8.95 -18.58
N LYS A 116 9.23 -7.75 -18.15
CA LYS A 116 9.80 -6.46 -18.60
C LYS A 116 11.24 -6.27 -18.16
N ALA A 117 11.52 -6.52 -16.87
CA ALA A 117 12.82 -6.23 -16.27
C ALA A 117 13.92 -7.16 -16.80
N GLU A 118 13.60 -8.43 -17.07
CA GLU A 118 14.57 -9.39 -17.59
C GLU A 118 14.68 -9.35 -19.12
N GLY A 119 13.59 -9.01 -19.82
CA GLY A 119 13.56 -8.93 -21.30
C GLY A 119 13.90 -10.24 -22.02
N ARG A 120 13.93 -11.36 -21.29
CA ARG A 120 14.31 -12.67 -21.81
C ARG A 120 13.08 -13.42 -22.33
N LYS A 121 12.99 -13.57 -23.65
CA LYS A 121 11.90 -14.31 -24.30
C LYS A 121 11.72 -15.71 -23.70
N GLY A 122 10.49 -16.03 -23.30
CA GLY A 122 10.12 -17.34 -22.74
C GLY A 122 10.50 -17.54 -21.28
N LEU A 123 10.94 -16.48 -20.57
CA LEU A 123 11.19 -16.55 -19.13
C LEU A 123 9.89 -16.63 -18.33
N VAL A 124 8.92 -15.79 -18.70
CA VAL A 124 7.62 -15.65 -18.04
C VAL A 124 6.53 -16.12 -19.00
N ASP A 125 5.59 -16.92 -18.51
CA ASP A 125 4.37 -17.24 -19.26
C ASP A 125 3.25 -16.26 -18.87
N LEU A 126 2.91 -15.35 -19.78
CA LEU A 126 1.82 -14.38 -19.59
C LEU A 126 0.48 -14.88 -20.15
N ALA A 127 0.40 -16.10 -20.70
CA ALA A 127 -0.87 -16.65 -21.20
C ALA A 127 -1.95 -16.75 -20.11
N PRO A 128 -1.65 -17.20 -18.87
CA PRO A 128 -2.64 -17.21 -17.78
C PRO A 128 -3.14 -15.81 -17.41
N THR A 129 -2.23 -14.83 -17.37
CA THR A 129 -2.56 -13.42 -17.10
C THR A 129 -3.49 -12.87 -18.18
N LYS A 130 -3.17 -13.10 -19.46
CA LYS A 130 -4.01 -12.69 -20.58
C LYS A 130 -5.39 -13.32 -20.52
N ALA A 131 -5.47 -14.64 -20.30
CA ALA A 131 -6.73 -15.36 -20.22
C ALA A 131 -7.61 -14.80 -19.10
N PHE A 132 -7.03 -14.56 -17.91
CA PHE A 132 -7.74 -13.93 -16.82
C PHE A 132 -8.30 -12.56 -17.23
N LEU A 133 -7.47 -11.67 -17.78
CA LEU A 133 -7.90 -10.33 -18.15
C LEU A 133 -9.00 -10.34 -19.22
N ASP A 134 -8.90 -11.22 -20.20
CA ASP A 134 -9.90 -11.36 -21.26
C ASP A 134 -11.27 -11.75 -20.69
N GLU A 135 -11.29 -12.76 -19.82
CA GLU A 135 -12.52 -13.21 -19.16
C GLU A 135 -13.05 -12.15 -18.17
N HIS A 136 -12.16 -11.61 -17.33
CA HIS A 136 -12.50 -10.63 -16.30
C HIS A 136 -13.12 -9.36 -16.89
N LEU A 137 -12.59 -8.85 -18.00
CA LEU A 137 -13.00 -7.58 -18.58
C LEU A 137 -14.08 -7.74 -19.65
N PHE A 138 -14.00 -8.77 -20.50
CA PHE A 138 -14.86 -8.83 -21.70
C PHE A 138 -15.94 -9.90 -21.65
N MET A 139 -15.86 -10.87 -20.73
CA MET A 139 -16.94 -11.85 -20.53
C MET A 139 -17.92 -11.39 -19.46
N ASP A 140 -19.18 -11.78 -19.62
CA ASP A 140 -20.22 -11.51 -18.64
C ASP A 140 -20.03 -12.39 -17.39
N ASN A 141 -20.42 -11.88 -16.22
CA ASN A 141 -20.38 -12.64 -14.97
C ASN A 141 -21.45 -12.14 -13.99
N LYS A 142 -21.59 -12.84 -12.86
CA LYS A 142 -22.64 -12.60 -11.85
C LYS A 142 -22.61 -11.22 -11.20
N TRP A 143 -21.48 -10.51 -11.22
CA TRP A 143 -21.35 -9.18 -10.60
C TRP A 143 -21.53 -8.03 -11.59
N LYS A 144 -21.31 -8.28 -12.88
CA LYS A 144 -21.55 -7.28 -13.92
C LYS A 144 -23.05 -7.03 -14.07
N ASN A 145 -23.42 -5.77 -14.29
CA ASN A 145 -24.79 -5.34 -14.59
C ASN A 145 -25.83 -5.73 -13.51
N ALA A 146 -25.45 -5.77 -12.23
CA ALA A 146 -26.35 -6.07 -11.11
C ALA A 146 -27.15 -7.39 -11.21
N LYS A 147 -26.62 -8.39 -11.93
CA LYS A 147 -27.36 -9.62 -12.29
C LYS A 147 -27.69 -10.55 -11.13
N ASN A 148 -26.98 -10.44 -10.01
CA ASN A 148 -27.18 -11.30 -8.85
C ASN A 148 -28.25 -10.79 -7.86
N GLY A 149 -28.81 -9.60 -8.05
CA GLY A 149 -29.75 -8.99 -7.11
C GLY A 149 -29.15 -8.57 -5.76
N ASP A 150 -27.81 -8.57 -5.63
CA ASP A 150 -27.09 -8.17 -4.42
C ASP A 150 -26.85 -6.65 -4.43
N GLU A 151 -27.38 -5.91 -3.46
CA GLU A 151 -27.22 -4.44 -3.40
C GLU A 151 -25.77 -3.98 -3.17
N VAL A 152 -24.94 -4.84 -2.58
CA VAL A 152 -23.52 -4.58 -2.32
C VAL A 152 -22.69 -5.00 -3.53
N LYS A 153 -22.85 -6.24 -4.01
CA LYS A 153 -22.01 -6.86 -5.05
C LYS A 153 -22.62 -6.75 -6.46
N ASN A 154 -22.99 -5.54 -6.89
CA ASN A 154 -23.69 -5.31 -8.17
C ASN A 154 -22.87 -4.64 -9.29
N ILE A 155 -21.58 -4.42 -9.08
CA ILE A 155 -20.60 -4.01 -10.09
C ILE A 155 -19.37 -4.92 -10.00
N LEU A 156 -18.53 -4.97 -11.04
CA LEU A 156 -17.37 -5.87 -11.07
C LEU A 156 -16.42 -5.63 -9.89
N TRP A 157 -16.11 -4.37 -9.63
CA TRP A 157 -15.25 -3.91 -8.54
C TRP A 157 -16.09 -3.24 -7.46
N TRP A 158 -16.91 -4.03 -6.79
CA TRP A 158 -17.90 -3.54 -5.81
C TRP A 158 -17.29 -3.10 -4.46
N TRP A 159 -15.97 -3.23 -4.28
CA TRP A 159 -15.24 -2.82 -3.09
C TRP A 159 -13.98 -2.04 -3.48
N CYS A 160 -13.58 -1.06 -2.68
CA CYS A 160 -12.52 -0.12 -3.05
C CYS A 160 -11.14 -0.79 -3.22
N ASP A 161 -10.89 -1.88 -2.50
CA ASP A 161 -9.60 -2.56 -2.49
C ASP A 161 -9.27 -3.14 -3.89
N ALA A 162 -10.29 -3.49 -4.67
CA ALA A 162 -10.16 -3.96 -6.06
C ALA A 162 -9.37 -2.97 -6.95
N LEU A 163 -9.38 -1.68 -6.60
CA LEU A 163 -8.70 -0.62 -7.34
C LEU A 163 -7.16 -0.67 -7.23
N PHE A 164 -6.63 -1.44 -6.29
CA PHE A 164 -5.21 -1.84 -6.27
C PHE A 164 -4.96 -3.16 -7.00
N MET A 165 -5.89 -4.10 -6.92
CA MET A 165 -5.66 -5.48 -7.34
C MET A 165 -5.62 -5.64 -8.86
N ALA A 166 -6.58 -5.04 -9.56
CA ALA A 166 -6.73 -5.22 -11.01
C ALA A 166 -6.19 -4.05 -11.85
N PRO A 167 -6.51 -2.77 -11.57
CA PRO A 167 -6.13 -1.67 -12.47
C PRO A 167 -4.63 -1.53 -12.75
N PRO A 168 -3.71 -1.62 -11.76
CA PRO A 168 -2.27 -1.60 -12.05
C PRO A 168 -1.81 -2.72 -12.99
N VAL A 169 -2.38 -3.92 -12.85
CA VAL A 169 -2.09 -5.07 -13.71
C VAL A 169 -2.60 -4.82 -15.13
N ILE A 170 -3.84 -4.34 -15.26
CA ILE A 170 -4.45 -4.06 -16.56
C ILE A 170 -3.66 -2.97 -17.30
N ASN A 171 -3.30 -1.89 -16.60
CA ASN A 171 -2.50 -0.80 -17.15
C ASN A 171 -1.13 -1.29 -17.64
N LEU A 172 -0.42 -2.07 -16.81
CA LEU A 172 0.88 -2.62 -17.17
C LEU A 172 0.76 -3.62 -18.33
N TYR A 173 -0.27 -4.47 -18.36
CA TYR A 173 -0.54 -5.37 -19.48
C TYR A 173 -0.83 -4.61 -20.79
N ALA A 174 -1.63 -3.54 -20.73
CA ALA A 174 -1.87 -2.66 -21.87
C ALA A 174 -0.57 -2.05 -22.40
N LYS A 175 0.30 -1.55 -21.50
CA LYS A 175 1.63 -1.04 -21.86
C LYS A 175 2.53 -2.10 -22.50
N HIS A 176 2.49 -3.33 -21.99
CA HIS A 176 3.26 -4.46 -22.55
C HIS A 176 2.82 -4.84 -23.96
N THR A 177 1.53 -4.78 -24.25
CA THR A 177 0.95 -5.28 -25.50
C THR A 177 0.66 -4.19 -26.54
N GLY A 178 0.55 -2.94 -26.10
CA GLY A 178 0.07 -1.82 -26.91
C GLY A 178 -1.44 -1.85 -27.18
N ASP A 179 -2.20 -2.73 -26.52
CA ASP A 179 -3.64 -2.91 -26.77
C ASP A 179 -4.49 -2.00 -25.85
N GLN A 180 -4.89 -0.84 -26.38
CA GLN A 180 -5.62 0.19 -25.64
C GLN A 180 -6.98 -0.27 -25.09
N LYS A 181 -7.60 -1.30 -25.67
CA LYS A 181 -8.92 -1.79 -25.22
C LYS A 181 -8.94 -2.18 -23.74
N TYR A 182 -7.80 -2.60 -23.20
CA TYR A 182 -7.65 -2.94 -21.79
C TYR A 182 -7.73 -1.70 -20.90
N LEU A 183 -7.15 -0.56 -21.30
CA LEU A 183 -7.28 0.71 -20.58
C LEU A 183 -8.73 1.22 -20.61
N ASP A 184 -9.39 1.13 -21.76
CA ASP A 184 -10.79 1.58 -21.90
C ASP A 184 -11.74 0.74 -21.03
N ALA A 185 -11.52 -0.58 -20.99
CA ALA A 185 -12.25 -1.47 -20.10
C ALA A 185 -11.94 -1.19 -18.62
N MET A 186 -10.67 -0.95 -18.28
CA MET A 186 -10.26 -0.54 -16.94
C MET A 186 -10.99 0.73 -16.52
N HIS A 187 -10.99 1.77 -17.37
CA HIS A 187 -11.64 3.04 -17.06
C HIS A 187 -13.12 2.89 -16.79
N LYS A 188 -13.83 2.10 -17.61
CA LYS A 188 -15.25 1.79 -17.38
C LYS A 188 -15.48 1.24 -15.97
N TYR A 189 -14.77 0.16 -15.59
CA TYR A 189 -14.99 -0.49 -14.29
C TYR A 189 -14.46 0.34 -13.11
N TYR A 190 -13.42 1.13 -13.33
CA TYR A 190 -12.92 2.09 -12.34
C TYR A 190 -13.98 3.15 -12.07
N LYS A 191 -14.59 3.69 -13.13
CA LYS A 191 -15.61 4.73 -13.03
C LYS A 191 -16.88 4.24 -12.33
N GLU A 192 -17.31 3.01 -12.60
CA GLU A 192 -18.41 2.36 -11.85
C GLU A 192 -18.11 2.31 -10.34
N THR A 193 -16.87 2.02 -9.96
CA THR A 193 -16.45 1.97 -8.55
C THR A 193 -16.38 3.35 -7.93
N TYR A 194 -15.79 4.31 -8.64
CA TYR A 194 -15.72 5.70 -8.23
C TYR A 194 -17.12 6.29 -7.99
N ASP A 195 -18.03 6.15 -8.97
CA ASP A 195 -19.38 6.72 -8.88
C ASP A 195 -20.19 6.10 -7.74
N LYS A 196 -19.87 4.85 -7.35
CA LYS A 196 -20.56 4.15 -6.26
C LYS A 196 -19.94 4.43 -4.89
N LEU A 197 -18.62 4.48 -4.77
CA LEU A 197 -17.93 4.38 -3.47
C LEU A 197 -17.15 5.63 -3.06
N TYR A 198 -16.81 6.52 -3.99
CA TYR A 198 -16.05 7.74 -3.67
C TYR A 198 -16.99 8.80 -3.10
N ASP A 199 -16.66 9.28 -1.91
CA ASP A 199 -17.39 10.33 -1.22
C ASP A 199 -16.83 11.69 -1.64
N GLN A 200 -17.62 12.47 -2.38
CA GLN A 200 -17.22 13.77 -2.92
C GLN A 200 -17.02 14.83 -1.84
N ASP A 201 -17.62 14.67 -0.66
CA ASP A 201 -17.46 15.64 0.44
C ASP A 201 -16.22 15.32 1.27
N GLU A 202 -15.95 14.03 1.45
CA GLU A 202 -14.85 13.55 2.31
C GLU A 202 -13.56 13.26 1.53
N HIS A 203 -13.60 13.22 0.20
CA HIS A 203 -12.49 12.85 -0.70
C HIS A 203 -11.86 11.49 -0.33
N LEU A 204 -12.70 10.53 0.07
CA LEU A 204 -12.30 9.19 0.50
C LEU A 204 -13.26 8.15 -0.07
N PHE A 205 -12.78 6.91 -0.19
CA PHE A 205 -13.58 5.77 -0.61
C PHE A 205 -14.19 5.03 0.58
N ALA A 206 -15.51 4.88 0.55
CA ALA A 206 -16.20 3.87 1.35
C ALA A 206 -15.73 2.48 0.90
N ARG A 207 -15.55 1.54 1.84
CA ARG A 207 -14.99 0.22 1.51
C ARG A 207 -15.88 -0.55 0.53
N ASP A 208 -17.19 -0.52 0.77
CA ASP A 208 -18.23 -1.07 -0.09
C ASP A 208 -19.58 -0.42 0.27
N ALA A 209 -20.66 -0.83 -0.39
CA ALA A 209 -21.97 -0.21 -0.25
C ALA A 209 -22.55 -0.20 1.18
N ARG A 210 -22.06 -1.06 2.09
CA ARG A 210 -22.51 -1.08 3.49
C ARG A 210 -22.11 0.17 4.27
N PHE A 211 -21.03 0.83 3.85
CA PHE A 211 -20.46 2.00 4.53
C PHE A 211 -20.90 3.33 3.91
N ILE A 212 -21.78 3.29 2.91
CA ILE A 212 -22.40 4.49 2.32
C ILE A 212 -23.59 4.89 3.17
N TRP A 213 -23.59 6.13 3.65
CA TRP A 213 -24.74 6.69 4.36
C TRP A 213 -25.95 6.83 3.45
N LYS A 214 -27.11 6.36 3.92
CA LYS A 214 -28.41 6.54 3.26
C LYS A 214 -29.27 7.60 3.98
N GLY A 215 -28.73 8.25 5.02
CA GLY A 215 -29.42 9.20 5.86
C GLY A 215 -30.36 8.53 6.86
N SER A 216 -30.03 7.31 7.31
CA SER A 216 -30.90 6.46 8.12
C SER A 216 -30.24 6.05 9.45
N GLU A 217 -31.05 5.68 10.45
CA GLU A 217 -30.53 5.16 11.73
C GLU A 217 -29.75 3.84 11.59
N LYS A 218 -29.86 3.17 10.43
CA LYS A 218 -29.13 1.92 10.11
C LYS A 218 -27.76 2.18 9.50
N ASP A 219 -27.41 3.44 9.23
CA ASP A 219 -26.12 3.79 8.66
C ASP A 219 -25.00 3.40 9.64
N ILE A 220 -23.94 2.78 9.11
CA ILE A 220 -22.80 2.36 9.92
C ILE A 220 -21.95 3.60 10.22
N ASN A 221 -21.71 3.83 11.51
CA ASN A 221 -20.98 4.99 12.02
C ASN A 221 -19.78 4.55 12.85
N GLU A 222 -18.75 5.37 12.84
CA GLU A 222 -17.68 5.30 13.83
C GLU A 222 -18.21 5.61 15.24
N PRO A 223 -17.48 5.24 16.31
CA PRO A 223 -17.89 5.55 17.69
C PRO A 223 -18.12 7.05 17.97
N ASN A 224 -17.49 7.94 17.19
CA ASN A 224 -17.66 9.39 17.28
C ASN A 224 -18.79 9.95 16.38
N GLY A 225 -19.59 9.08 15.76
CA GLY A 225 -20.72 9.45 14.90
C GLY A 225 -20.35 9.84 13.46
N LYS A 226 -19.09 9.73 13.04
CA LYS A 226 -18.65 10.03 11.68
C LYS A 226 -18.81 8.84 10.72
N LYS A 227 -18.74 9.13 9.42
CA LYS A 227 -18.63 8.12 8.35
C LYS A 227 -17.41 7.21 8.57
N VAL A 228 -17.53 5.95 8.20
CA VAL A 228 -16.46 4.95 8.32
C VAL A 228 -15.59 4.96 7.06
N PHE A 229 -14.37 5.47 7.18
CA PHE A 229 -13.35 5.35 6.14
C PHE A 229 -12.15 4.58 6.67
N TRP A 230 -11.92 3.43 6.07
CA TRP A 230 -10.85 2.52 6.45
C TRP A 230 -9.52 2.95 5.83
N SER A 231 -8.48 3.06 6.65
CA SER A 231 -7.16 3.54 6.21
C SER A 231 -6.55 2.63 5.16
N ARG A 232 -6.48 1.30 5.38
CA ARG A 232 -5.93 0.39 4.37
C ARG A 232 -6.80 0.34 3.11
N GLY A 233 -8.12 0.47 3.23
CA GLY A 233 -9.04 0.57 2.08
C GLY A 233 -8.67 1.74 1.17
N ASN A 234 -8.51 2.92 1.74
CA ASN A 234 -8.07 4.11 0.99
C ASN A 234 -6.61 4.01 0.55
N GLY A 235 -5.77 3.32 1.32
CA GLY A 235 -4.39 3.00 0.97
C GLY A 235 -4.30 2.19 -0.32
N TRP A 236 -5.16 1.18 -0.48
CA TRP A 236 -5.28 0.42 -1.73
C TRP A 236 -5.56 1.34 -2.91
N VAL A 237 -6.56 2.23 -2.78
CA VAL A 237 -6.95 3.09 -3.89
C VAL A 237 -5.82 4.05 -4.28
N ILE A 238 -5.26 4.81 -3.34
CA ILE A 238 -4.24 5.81 -3.69
C ILE A 238 -2.89 5.18 -4.06
N GLY A 239 -2.54 4.04 -3.46
CA GLY A 239 -1.39 3.24 -3.89
C GLY A 239 -1.59 2.67 -5.31
N GLY A 240 -2.81 2.26 -5.64
CA GLY A 240 -3.20 1.82 -6.97
C GLY A 240 -3.09 2.96 -7.99
N LEU A 241 -3.59 4.16 -7.65
CA LEU A 241 -3.47 5.35 -8.50
C LEU A 241 -2.01 5.70 -8.81
N ALA A 242 -1.13 5.68 -7.81
CA ALA A 242 0.30 5.89 -8.04
C ALA A 242 0.90 4.84 -9.00
N LEU A 243 0.55 3.56 -8.86
CA LEU A 243 1.00 2.51 -9.79
C LEU A 243 0.41 2.65 -11.20
N ILE A 244 -0.83 3.13 -11.33
CA ILE A 244 -1.47 3.38 -12.62
C ILE A 244 -0.75 4.54 -13.32
N LEU A 245 -0.63 5.69 -12.66
CA LEU A 245 -0.04 6.90 -13.22
C LEU A 245 1.45 6.76 -13.53
N GLU A 246 2.18 5.88 -12.83
CA GLU A 246 3.58 5.54 -13.13
C GLU A 246 3.76 4.96 -14.56
N ASP A 247 2.80 4.17 -15.02
CA ASP A 247 2.94 3.39 -16.25
C ASP A 247 1.92 3.78 -17.35
N MET A 248 0.88 4.54 -17.03
CA MET A 248 -0.15 5.00 -17.95
C MET A 248 0.43 5.91 -19.04
N PRO A 249 0.00 5.79 -20.31
CA PRO A 249 0.42 6.71 -21.37
C PRO A 249 0.08 8.16 -21.02
N GLU A 250 1.04 9.06 -21.22
CA GLU A 250 0.90 10.50 -20.95
C GLU A 250 -0.25 11.15 -21.74
N ASP A 251 -0.58 10.61 -22.91
CA ASP A 251 -1.63 11.07 -23.83
C ASP A 251 -2.92 10.24 -23.74
N TYR A 252 -3.11 9.43 -22.69
CA TYR A 252 -4.35 8.69 -22.51
C TYR A 252 -5.54 9.63 -22.21
N ASP A 253 -6.62 9.51 -22.99
CA ASP A 253 -7.79 10.41 -22.95
C ASP A 253 -8.41 10.63 -21.56
N HIS A 254 -8.30 9.64 -20.66
CA HIS A 254 -8.87 9.71 -19.32
C HIS A 254 -7.82 9.93 -18.21
N ARG A 255 -6.57 10.28 -18.54
CA ARG A 255 -5.49 10.46 -17.57
C ARG A 255 -5.84 11.52 -16.51
N ASP A 256 -6.37 12.66 -16.92
CA ASP A 256 -6.78 13.77 -16.03
C ASP A 256 -7.74 13.32 -14.91
N PHE A 257 -8.60 12.33 -15.16
CA PHE A 257 -9.48 11.77 -14.13
C PHE A 257 -8.68 11.11 -13.00
N TYR A 258 -7.67 10.32 -13.34
CA TYR A 258 -6.84 9.63 -12.36
C TYR A 258 -5.91 10.59 -11.62
N GLU A 259 -5.35 11.58 -12.32
CA GLU A 259 -4.54 12.64 -11.70
C GLU A 259 -5.36 13.45 -10.70
N GLY A 260 -6.53 13.94 -11.11
CA GLY A 260 -7.42 14.72 -10.25
C GLY A 260 -7.86 13.92 -9.02
N LEU A 261 -8.21 12.65 -9.20
CA LEU A 261 -8.57 11.77 -8.08
C LEU A 261 -7.39 11.55 -7.12
N PHE A 262 -6.20 11.31 -7.66
CA PHE A 262 -4.98 11.13 -6.87
C PHE A 262 -4.70 12.35 -6.00
N VAL A 263 -4.74 13.55 -6.59
CA VAL A 263 -4.48 14.82 -5.86
C VAL A 263 -5.54 15.05 -4.77
N GLN A 264 -6.83 14.90 -5.07
CA GLN A 264 -7.90 15.09 -4.07
C GLN A 264 -7.76 14.13 -2.87
N MET A 265 -7.46 12.86 -3.13
CA MET A 265 -7.23 11.89 -2.06
C MET A 265 -5.95 12.22 -1.28
N ALA A 266 -4.87 12.62 -1.94
CA ALA A 266 -3.61 12.97 -1.30
C ALA A 266 -3.76 14.16 -0.34
N GLU A 267 -4.48 15.21 -0.77
CA GLU A 267 -4.84 16.37 0.04
C GLU A 267 -5.57 15.94 1.31
N ARG A 268 -6.61 15.12 1.16
CA ARG A 268 -7.38 14.65 2.31
C ARG A 268 -6.58 13.77 3.25
N ILE A 269 -5.80 12.85 2.71
CA ILE A 269 -5.02 11.89 3.50
C ILE A 269 -3.98 12.64 4.34
N VAL A 270 -3.31 13.66 3.80
CA VAL A 270 -2.30 14.41 4.56
C VAL A 270 -2.92 15.20 5.72
N GLU A 271 -4.13 15.75 5.56
CA GLU A 271 -4.88 16.42 6.63
C GLU A 271 -5.21 15.49 7.81
N LEU A 272 -5.48 14.21 7.49
CA LEU A 272 -5.87 13.20 8.47
C LEU A 272 -4.66 12.53 9.16
N GLN A 273 -3.43 12.93 8.82
CA GLN A 273 -2.23 12.38 9.44
C GLN A 273 -2.19 12.72 10.93
N HIS A 274 -2.09 11.68 11.78
CA HIS A 274 -1.94 11.90 13.21
C HIS A 274 -0.53 12.44 13.56
N LYS A 275 -0.41 13.07 14.74
CA LYS A 275 0.81 13.77 15.19
C LYS A 275 2.06 12.89 15.29
N ASP A 276 1.89 11.58 15.45
CA ASP A 276 3.00 10.60 15.51
C ASP A 276 3.43 10.09 14.12
N GLY A 277 2.75 10.52 13.06
CA GLY A 277 3.08 10.20 11.66
C GLY A 277 2.34 9.02 11.06
N LEU A 278 1.63 8.22 11.87
CA LEU A 278 0.86 7.08 11.38
C LEU A 278 -0.63 7.40 11.34
N TRP A 279 -1.31 6.90 10.32
CA TRP A 279 -2.77 6.87 10.27
C TRP A 279 -3.28 5.71 11.10
N ARG A 280 -4.42 5.90 11.76
CA ARG A 280 -5.12 4.80 12.44
C ARG A 280 -5.94 4.04 11.41
N THR A 281 -6.35 2.83 11.77
CA THR A 281 -7.20 2.02 10.89
C THR A 281 -8.53 2.72 10.55
N SER A 282 -9.10 3.53 11.46
CA SER A 282 -10.16 4.49 11.15
C SER A 282 -9.57 5.88 10.86
N LEU A 283 -9.87 6.41 9.67
CA LEU A 283 -9.40 7.73 9.25
C LEU A 283 -10.11 8.88 9.97
N LEU A 284 -11.42 8.74 10.23
CA LEU A 284 -12.23 9.79 10.85
C LEU A 284 -12.46 9.61 12.36
N SER A 285 -12.13 8.43 12.92
CA SER A 285 -12.15 8.18 14.38
C SER A 285 -10.81 7.62 14.88
N PRO A 286 -9.69 8.35 14.71
CA PRO A 286 -8.38 7.88 15.15
C PRO A 286 -8.28 7.70 16.67
N ALA A 287 -9.10 8.41 17.45
CA ALA A 287 -9.14 8.27 18.91
C ALA A 287 -9.66 6.90 19.38
N SER A 288 -10.25 6.09 18.49
CA SER A 288 -10.68 4.72 18.78
C SER A 288 -9.52 3.72 18.86
N TYR A 289 -8.29 4.13 18.49
CA TYR A 289 -7.12 3.26 18.45
C TYR A 289 -5.90 3.94 19.08
N ASP A 290 -5.29 3.26 20.06
CA ASP A 290 -4.18 3.80 20.84
C ASP A 290 -2.88 3.96 20.03
N HIS A 291 -2.74 3.19 18.94
CA HIS A 291 -1.57 3.21 18.06
C HIS A 291 -1.97 3.29 16.59
N GLY A 292 -1.09 3.86 15.76
CA GLY A 292 -1.28 3.88 14.31
C GLY A 292 -1.12 2.49 13.67
N GLU A 293 -1.67 2.33 12.47
CA GLU A 293 -1.65 1.07 11.71
C GLU A 293 -0.68 1.20 10.53
N VAL A 294 0.17 0.19 10.35
CA VAL A 294 1.36 0.28 9.48
C VAL A 294 1.04 0.06 8.00
N SER A 295 0.12 -0.84 7.65
CA SER A 295 -0.13 -1.15 6.24
C SER A 295 -0.79 0.02 5.49
N GLY A 296 -1.86 0.60 6.04
CA GLY A 296 -2.48 1.79 5.46
C GLY A 296 -1.52 2.99 5.40
N SER A 297 -0.77 3.22 6.49
CA SER A 297 0.27 4.25 6.53
C SER A 297 1.39 4.01 5.51
N GLY A 298 1.74 2.75 5.23
CA GLY A 298 2.72 2.35 4.22
C GLY A 298 2.26 2.75 2.81
N PHE A 299 1.02 2.43 2.44
CA PHE A 299 0.46 2.83 1.15
C PHE A 299 0.36 4.35 0.99
N PHE A 300 -0.06 5.07 2.04
CA PHE A 300 -0.09 6.53 2.00
C PHE A 300 1.31 7.12 1.86
N THR A 301 2.29 6.59 2.59
CA THR A 301 3.69 7.04 2.48
C THR A 301 4.21 6.80 1.07
N TYR A 302 3.97 5.62 0.49
CA TYR A 302 4.30 5.32 -0.90
C TYR A 302 3.68 6.33 -1.87
N ALA A 303 2.36 6.48 -1.86
CA ALA A 303 1.65 7.30 -2.82
C ALA A 303 2.01 8.79 -2.70
N LEU A 304 2.07 9.33 -1.48
CA LEU A 304 2.46 10.73 -1.25
C LEU A 304 3.91 10.99 -1.69
N THR A 305 4.82 10.05 -1.43
CA THR A 305 6.22 10.19 -1.86
C THR A 305 6.35 10.11 -3.38
N TRP A 306 5.65 9.17 -4.01
CA TRP A 306 5.57 9.04 -5.46
C TRP A 306 5.01 10.33 -6.09
N GLY A 307 3.95 10.92 -5.52
CA GLY A 307 3.36 12.16 -6.01
C GLY A 307 4.33 13.34 -5.93
N ILE A 308 5.16 13.44 -4.89
CA ILE A 308 6.24 14.43 -4.81
C ILE A 308 7.29 14.18 -5.89
N ASN A 309 7.77 12.94 -6.00
CA ASN A 309 8.84 12.58 -6.94
C ASN A 309 8.47 12.80 -8.41
N ASN A 310 7.18 12.71 -8.74
CA ASN A 310 6.66 12.84 -10.10
C ASN A 310 5.96 14.20 -10.36
N GLY A 311 6.04 15.15 -9.42
CA GLY A 311 5.55 16.51 -9.62
C GLY A 311 4.03 16.71 -9.50
N TYR A 312 3.29 15.71 -8.99
CA TYR A 312 1.86 15.83 -8.71
C TYR A 312 1.56 16.54 -7.40
N LEU A 313 2.49 16.50 -6.45
CA LEU A 313 2.33 17.05 -5.11
C LEU A 313 3.48 18.00 -4.78
N GLU A 314 3.15 19.20 -4.33
CA GLU A 314 4.12 20.24 -3.97
C GLU A 314 5.05 19.80 -2.82
N LYS A 315 6.34 19.68 -3.10
CA LYS A 315 7.34 19.10 -2.17
C LYS A 315 7.27 19.73 -0.78
N ASP A 316 7.25 21.05 -0.68
CA ASP A 316 7.29 21.76 0.61
C ASP A 316 6.03 21.52 1.47
N THR A 317 4.89 21.27 0.82
CA THR A 317 3.62 20.97 1.48
C THR A 317 3.60 19.55 2.04
N TYR A 318 4.03 18.56 1.26
CA TYR A 318 3.82 17.15 1.57
C TYR A 318 5.03 16.44 2.21
N LEU A 319 6.26 16.91 1.93
CA LEU A 319 7.48 16.27 2.43
C LEU A 319 7.55 16.17 3.96
N PRO A 320 7.11 17.15 4.76
CA PRO A 320 7.11 17.00 6.23
C PRO A 320 6.24 15.83 6.70
N ALA A 321 5.10 15.59 6.07
CA ALA A 321 4.20 14.48 6.41
C ALA A 321 4.81 13.13 6.02
N VAL A 322 5.37 13.04 4.80
CA VAL A 322 6.09 11.85 4.30
C VAL A 322 7.26 11.49 5.23
N LYS A 323 8.11 12.46 5.58
CA LYS A 323 9.27 12.22 6.45
C LYS A 323 8.83 11.73 7.84
N LYS A 324 7.72 12.25 8.37
CA LYS A 324 7.16 11.84 9.67
C LYS A 324 6.64 10.40 9.61
N ALA A 325 5.90 10.05 8.56
CA ALA A 325 5.37 8.71 8.36
C ALA A 325 6.48 7.67 8.19
N TRP A 326 7.48 7.91 7.33
CA TRP A 326 8.59 6.99 7.14
C TRP A 326 9.39 6.71 8.43
N LYS A 327 9.66 7.75 9.22
CA LYS A 327 10.28 7.59 10.55
C LYS A 327 9.43 6.74 11.51
N ALA A 328 8.11 6.83 11.42
CA ALA A 328 7.21 6.06 12.27
C ALA A 328 7.11 4.60 11.80
N LEU A 329 6.97 4.37 10.50
CA LEU A 329 6.96 3.03 9.89
C LEU A 329 8.22 2.24 10.26
N THR A 330 9.40 2.84 10.11
CA THR A 330 10.68 2.18 10.40
C THR A 330 10.93 1.89 11.87
N LYS A 331 10.21 2.56 12.79
CA LYS A 331 10.21 2.23 14.23
C LYS A 331 9.28 1.05 14.57
N CYS A 332 8.33 0.73 13.70
CA CYS A 332 7.45 -0.42 13.86
C CYS A 332 8.07 -1.71 13.30
N GLN A 333 9.21 -1.61 12.61
CA GLN A 333 9.97 -2.79 12.20
C GLN A 333 10.82 -3.30 13.37
N HIS A 334 10.71 -4.59 13.66
CA HIS A 334 11.51 -5.29 14.66
C HIS A 334 12.96 -5.44 14.21
N ASP A 335 13.84 -5.80 15.14
CA ASP A 335 15.28 -5.95 14.89
C ASP A 335 15.59 -7.09 13.90
N ASP A 336 14.75 -8.13 13.85
CA ASP A 336 14.86 -9.27 12.93
C ASP A 336 14.26 -9.00 11.54
N GLY A 337 13.66 -7.83 11.34
CA GLY A 337 13.07 -7.42 10.07
C GLY A 337 11.53 -7.47 10.03
N MET A 338 10.85 -8.07 11.01
CA MET A 338 9.37 -8.14 11.01
C MET A 338 8.74 -6.75 10.96
N VAL A 339 7.80 -6.54 10.05
CA VAL A 339 6.99 -5.33 9.98
C VAL A 339 5.74 -5.51 10.85
N GLY A 340 5.78 -4.98 12.08
CA GLY A 340 4.69 -5.09 13.06
C GLY A 340 3.62 -4.01 12.92
N TRP A 341 2.62 -4.00 13.81
CA TRP A 341 1.48 -3.06 13.80
C TRP A 341 0.66 -3.09 12.52
N VAL A 342 0.64 -4.23 11.83
CA VAL A 342 -0.17 -4.47 10.65
C VAL A 342 -1.49 -5.11 11.07
N GLN A 343 -2.60 -4.48 10.73
CA GLN A 343 -3.93 -5.08 10.93
C GLN A 343 -4.08 -6.30 10.00
N ASN A 344 -4.55 -7.43 10.55
CA ASN A 344 -4.84 -8.64 9.78
C ASN A 344 -5.89 -8.42 8.68
N ILE A 345 -6.08 -9.42 7.82
CA ILE A 345 -7.11 -9.44 6.76
C ILE A 345 -8.47 -8.96 7.32
N GLY A 346 -9.09 -8.01 6.63
CA GLY A 346 -10.31 -7.36 7.09
C GLY A 346 -10.95 -6.48 6.03
N ALA A 347 -12.11 -5.90 6.37
CA ALA A 347 -12.93 -5.07 5.48
C ALA A 347 -13.43 -3.78 6.17
N SER A 348 -12.87 -3.47 7.35
CA SER A 348 -13.27 -2.37 8.22
C SER A 348 -12.13 -2.03 9.19
N PRO A 349 -12.23 -0.88 9.88
CA PRO A 349 -11.32 -0.55 10.98
C PRO A 349 -11.30 -1.63 12.08
N GLU A 350 -10.13 -2.23 12.35
CA GLU A 350 -9.91 -3.24 13.41
C GLU A 350 -8.52 -3.04 14.04
N PRO A 351 -8.33 -3.38 15.32
CA PRO A 351 -7.06 -3.17 16.00
C PRO A 351 -5.91 -4.01 15.42
N ALA A 352 -4.69 -3.53 15.66
CA ALA A 352 -3.43 -4.21 15.38
C ALA A 352 -2.57 -4.20 16.65
N SER A 353 -1.52 -5.02 16.69
CA SER A 353 -0.57 -5.08 17.80
C SER A 353 0.86 -5.00 17.29
N VAL A 354 1.82 -4.77 18.19
CA VAL A 354 3.25 -4.73 17.87
C VAL A 354 3.74 -5.99 17.14
N ASP A 355 3.12 -7.14 17.40
CA ASP A 355 3.51 -8.44 16.83
C ASP A 355 2.57 -8.92 15.72
N SER A 356 1.58 -8.12 15.31
CA SER A 356 0.72 -8.46 14.17
C SER A 356 1.38 -8.02 12.86
N TRP A 357 1.51 -8.96 11.94
CA TRP A 357 2.19 -8.80 10.64
C TRP A 357 1.39 -9.50 9.54
N GLN A 358 1.57 -9.07 8.29
CA GLN A 358 1.04 -9.71 7.09
C GLN A 358 1.97 -9.45 5.92
N ASN A 359 2.01 -10.37 4.95
CA ASN A 359 2.79 -10.22 3.70
C ASN A 359 2.47 -8.91 2.95
N PHE A 360 1.20 -8.53 2.84
CA PHE A 360 0.80 -7.26 2.22
C PHE A 360 1.25 -6.03 3.02
N GLY A 361 1.44 -6.16 4.35
CA GLY A 361 2.01 -5.11 5.19
C GLY A 361 3.50 -4.91 4.90
N THR A 362 4.25 -5.99 4.74
CA THR A 362 5.62 -5.96 4.22
C THR A 362 5.66 -5.35 2.81
N GLY A 363 4.72 -5.73 1.93
CA GLY A 363 4.57 -5.14 0.60
C GLY A 363 4.40 -3.62 0.64
N ALA A 364 3.50 -3.11 1.51
CA ALA A 364 3.30 -1.67 1.70
C ALA A 364 4.54 -0.95 2.25
N PHE A 365 5.28 -1.59 3.16
CA PHE A 365 6.55 -1.06 3.67
C PHE A 365 7.63 -0.97 2.58
N LEU A 366 7.74 -1.99 1.72
CA LEU A 366 8.65 -2.01 0.57
C LEU A 366 8.28 -0.95 -0.47
N LEU A 367 6.98 -0.79 -0.76
CA LEU A 367 6.47 0.29 -1.61
C LEU A 367 6.93 1.65 -1.07
N ALA A 368 6.67 1.94 0.21
CA ALA A 368 7.09 3.20 0.84
C ALA A 368 8.60 3.41 0.73
N GLY A 369 9.41 2.44 1.14
CA GLY A 369 10.87 2.51 1.06
C GLY A 369 11.39 2.76 -0.36
N SER A 370 10.76 2.14 -1.36
CA SER A 370 11.16 2.27 -2.77
C SER A 370 11.07 3.71 -3.30
N GLU A 371 10.09 4.49 -2.86
CA GLU A 371 9.94 5.89 -3.26
C GLU A 371 10.73 6.84 -2.36
N ILE A 372 10.87 6.51 -1.06
CA ILE A 372 11.71 7.28 -0.14
C ILE A 372 13.18 7.27 -0.61
N LEU A 373 13.68 6.17 -1.19
CA LEU A 373 15.02 6.10 -1.78
C LEU A 373 15.26 7.10 -2.92
N LYS A 374 14.20 7.47 -3.64
CA LYS A 374 14.24 8.37 -4.79
C LYS A 374 14.11 9.84 -4.40
N LEU A 375 13.63 10.15 -3.19
CA LEU A 375 13.51 11.52 -2.70
C LEU A 375 14.87 12.22 -2.80
N GLN A 376 14.89 13.30 -3.56
CA GLN A 376 16.01 14.24 -3.58
C GLN A 376 15.85 15.19 -2.40
N GLU A 377 16.92 15.42 -1.63
CA GLU A 377 16.91 16.37 -0.51
C GLU A 377 16.55 17.79 -0.96
#